data_AF-A0A948ZTC6-F1
#
_entry.id   AF-A0A948ZTC6-F1
#
_cell.length_a   1.000
_cell.length_b   1.000
_cell.length_c   1.000
_cell.angle_alpha   90.00
_cell.angle_beta   90.00
_cell.angle_gamma   90.00
#
_symmetry.space_group_name_H-M   'P 1'
#
loop_
_entity.id
_entity.type
_entity.pdbx_description
1 polymer ?
#
loop_
_entity_poly.entity_id
_entity_poly.type
_entity_poly.pdbx_seq_one_letter_code
_entity_poly.pdbx_strand_id
1 'polypeptide(L)'
;MTLKEYQEFCKTTAKKFDNPEKEIMTWGLGIAGEGGDVAGCIKKTFSHGNDQKAGVKENLGDMMWYMAMICNFFGWDLDKILQENLDKLKKRYPQGFTEKDASRNNTRVDWNER
;
A
#
# COMPACT_ATOMS: atom_id res chain seq x y z
N MET A 1 -15.33 -11.05 -6.63
CA MET A 1 -14.60 -10.66 -5.40
C MET A 1 -14.56 -9.14 -5.34
N THR A 2 -15.21 -8.56 -4.33
CA THR A 2 -15.13 -7.14 -3.98
C THR A 2 -13.93 -6.89 -3.05
N LEU A 3 -13.55 -5.63 -2.83
CA LEU A 3 -12.48 -5.27 -1.89
C LEU A 3 -12.81 -5.68 -0.45
N LYS A 4 -14.09 -5.57 -0.07
CA LYS A 4 -14.58 -6.05 1.21
C LYS A 4 -14.47 -7.57 1.34
N GLU A 5 -14.87 -8.32 0.31
CA GLU A 5 -14.70 -9.79 0.29
C GLU A 5 -13.23 -10.19 0.38
N TYR A 6 -12.35 -9.46 -0.31
CA TYR A 6 -10.89 -9.67 -0.22
C TYR A 6 -10.37 -9.38 1.20
N GLN A 7 -10.71 -8.25 1.80
CA GLN A 7 -10.28 -7.88 3.16
C GLN A 7 -10.73 -8.91 4.20
N GLU A 8 -11.99 -9.38 4.13
CA GLU A 8 -12.50 -10.42 5.02
C GLU A 8 -11.80 -11.76 4.79
N PHE A 9 -11.51 -12.11 3.53
CA PHE A 9 -10.73 -13.30 3.22
C PHE A 9 -9.31 -13.23 3.82
N CYS A 10 -8.60 -12.10 3.70
CA CYS A 10 -7.25 -11.93 4.26
C CYS A 10 -7.23 -12.21 5.77
N LYS A 11 -8.28 -11.80 6.49
CA LYS A 11 -8.41 -12.05 7.93
C LYS A 11 -8.39 -13.54 8.27
N THR A 12 -8.88 -14.40 7.38
CA THR A 12 -8.91 -15.86 7.60
C THR A 12 -7.54 -16.53 7.40
N THR A 13 -6.61 -15.87 6.72
CA THR A 13 -5.28 -16.42 6.43
C THR A 13 -4.21 -15.96 7.43
N ALA A 14 -4.52 -14.94 8.23
CA ALA A 14 -3.59 -14.37 9.19
C ALA A 14 -3.45 -15.22 10.46
N LYS A 15 -2.23 -15.27 11.01
CA LYS A 15 -2.03 -15.79 12.36
C LYS A 15 -2.73 -14.89 13.39
N LYS A 16 -3.18 -15.49 14.49
CA LYS A 16 -3.71 -14.76 15.64
C LYS A 16 -2.58 -14.22 16.51
N PHE A 17 -2.78 -13.04 17.09
CA PHE A 17 -1.86 -12.44 18.03
C PHE A 17 -2.55 -12.21 19.36
N ASP A 18 -1.84 -12.47 20.45
CA ASP A 18 -2.32 -12.18 21.81
C ASP A 18 -1.91 -10.77 22.27
N ASN A 19 -1.03 -10.10 21.52
CA ASN A 19 -0.55 -8.75 21.80
C ASN A 19 -0.80 -7.83 20.58
N PRO A 20 -1.62 -6.77 20.72
CA PRO A 20 -1.99 -5.89 19.62
C PRO A 20 -0.82 -5.05 19.09
N GLU A 21 0.14 -4.67 19.94
CA GLU A 21 1.34 -3.94 19.50
C GLU A 21 2.20 -4.83 18.58
N LYS A 22 2.39 -6.09 18.96
CA LYS A 22 3.12 -7.06 18.14
C LYS A 22 2.41 -7.32 16.81
N GLU A 23 1.09 -7.34 16.82
CA GLU A 23 0.27 -7.49 15.62
C GLU A 23 0.50 -6.34 14.64
N ILE A 24 0.25 -5.09 15.06
CA ILE A 24 0.39 -3.94 14.17
C ILE A 24 1.83 -3.73 13.71
N MET A 25 2.82 -3.99 14.57
CA MET A 25 4.23 -3.97 14.18
C MET A 25 4.52 -5.02 13.10
N THR A 26 3.96 -6.23 13.20
CA THR A 26 4.15 -7.28 12.19
C THR A 26 3.58 -6.84 10.84
N TRP A 27 2.36 -6.27 10.83
CA TRP A 27 1.72 -5.82 9.60
C TRP A 27 2.44 -4.62 8.96
N GLY A 28 2.82 -3.63 9.77
CA GLY A 28 3.54 -2.45 9.28
C GLY A 28 4.94 -2.77 8.74
N LEU A 29 5.71 -3.61 9.45
CA LEU A 29 7.03 -4.05 8.99
C LEU A 29 6.93 -4.96 7.76
N GLY A 30 5.85 -5.73 7.63
CA GLY A 30 5.56 -6.51 6.42
C GLY A 30 5.51 -5.63 5.17
N ILE A 31 4.78 -4.51 5.21
CA ILE A 31 4.74 -3.55 4.09
C ILE A 31 6.15 -3.06 3.71
N ALA A 32 7.00 -2.76 4.68
CA ALA A 32 8.36 -2.32 4.42
C ALA A 32 9.22 -3.42 3.78
N GLY A 33 9.05 -4.67 4.22
CA GLY A 33 9.69 -5.85 3.61
C GLY A 33 9.30 -6.00 2.14
N GLU A 34 8.00 -6.11 1.86
CA GLU A 34 7.49 -6.26 0.50
C GLU A 34 7.87 -5.08 -0.40
N GLY A 35 7.91 -3.86 0.15
CA GLY A 35 8.40 -2.68 -0.57
C GLY A 35 9.88 -2.78 -0.97
N GLY A 36 10.70 -3.35 -0.10
CA GLY A 36 12.09 -3.67 -0.38
C GLY A 36 12.24 -4.72 -1.50
N ASP A 37 11.41 -5.76 -1.47
CA ASP A 37 11.44 -6.82 -2.48
C ASP A 37 10.94 -6.35 -3.85
N VAL A 38 9.87 -5.53 -3.89
CA VAL A 38 9.45 -4.83 -5.11
C VAL A 38 10.61 -4.01 -5.69
N ALA A 39 11.28 -3.19 -4.86
CA ALA A 39 12.42 -2.40 -5.30
C ALA A 39 13.58 -3.28 -5.82
N GLY A 40 13.85 -4.39 -5.13
CA GLY A 40 14.86 -5.37 -5.52
C GLY A 40 14.57 -6.02 -6.87
N CYS A 41 13.34 -6.47 -7.11
CA CYS A 41 12.90 -7.06 -8.37
C CYS A 41 12.97 -6.06 -9.54
N ILE A 42 12.53 -4.81 -9.31
CA ILE A 42 12.66 -3.72 -10.29
C ILE A 42 14.14 -3.50 -10.64
N LYS A 43 15.01 -3.36 -9.64
CA LYS A 43 16.46 -3.19 -9.87
C LYS A 43 17.05 -4.34 -10.68
N LYS A 44 16.76 -5.60 -10.32
CA LYS A 44 17.25 -6.77 -11.07
C LYS A 44 16.78 -6.76 -12.53
N THR A 45 15.53 -6.36 -12.77
CA THR A 45 14.94 -6.28 -14.11
C THR A 45 15.61 -5.21 -14.97
N PHE A 46 15.73 -3.98 -14.46
CA PHE A 46 16.11 -2.84 -15.29
C PHE A 46 17.60 -2.46 -15.20
N SER A 47 18.32 -2.88 -14.16
CA SER A 47 19.75 -2.60 -14.01
C SER A 47 20.63 -3.81 -14.32
N HIS A 48 20.14 -5.04 -14.15
CA HIS A 48 20.95 -6.25 -14.33
C HIS A 48 20.47 -7.16 -15.49
N GLY A 49 19.42 -6.77 -16.21
CA GLY A 49 18.88 -7.55 -17.33
C GLY A 49 18.24 -8.88 -16.95
N ASN A 50 17.91 -9.09 -15.67
CA ASN A 50 17.26 -10.30 -15.18
C ASN A 50 15.76 -10.03 -15.00
N ASP A 51 14.90 -10.56 -15.89
CA ASP A 51 13.45 -10.33 -15.81
C ASP A 51 12.86 -10.91 -14.52
N GLN A 52 12.46 -10.02 -13.61
CA GLN A 52 11.84 -10.34 -12.33
C GLN A 52 10.43 -9.74 -12.21
N LYS A 53 9.75 -9.46 -13.32
CA LYS A 53 8.39 -8.87 -13.31
C LYS A 53 7.37 -9.75 -12.57
N ALA A 54 7.52 -11.07 -12.62
CA ALA A 54 6.70 -11.99 -11.85
C ALA A 54 6.82 -11.73 -10.34
N GLY A 55 8.05 -11.55 -9.85
CA GLY A 55 8.31 -11.19 -8.47
C GLY A 55 7.75 -9.81 -8.11
N VAL A 56 7.84 -8.80 -9.00
CA VAL A 56 7.17 -7.50 -8.75
C VAL A 56 5.67 -7.68 -8.53
N LYS A 57 5.01 -8.50 -9.37
CA LYS A 57 3.58 -8.76 -9.26
C LYS A 57 3.21 -9.49 -7.97
N GLU A 58 4.00 -10.48 -7.57
CA GLU A 58 3.83 -11.24 -6.33
C GLU A 58 3.91 -10.33 -5.10
N ASN A 59 5.04 -9.61 -4.94
CA ASN A 59 5.27 -8.74 -3.77
C ASN A 59 4.28 -7.56 -3.71
N LEU A 60 3.73 -7.10 -4.84
CA LEU A 60 2.61 -6.14 -4.83
C LEU A 60 1.33 -6.76 -4.22
N GLY A 61 1.08 -8.04 -4.47
CA GLY A 61 -0.01 -8.79 -3.86
C GLY A 61 0.18 -8.95 -2.35
N ASP A 62 1.39 -9.31 -1.91
CA ASP A 62 1.71 -9.43 -0.48
C ASP A 62 1.62 -8.09 0.24
N MET A 63 2.04 -7.01 -0.42
CA MET A 63 1.87 -5.67 0.11
C MET A 63 0.38 -5.31 0.28
N MET A 64 -0.49 -5.66 -0.67
CA MET A 64 -1.94 -5.47 -0.54
C MET A 64 -2.53 -6.31 0.60
N TRP A 65 -2.02 -7.53 0.81
CA TRP A 65 -2.43 -8.38 1.93
C TRP A 65 -2.10 -7.72 3.28
N TYR A 66 -0.88 -7.20 3.45
CA TYR A 66 -0.51 -6.47 4.66
C TYR A 66 -1.34 -5.19 4.86
N MET A 67 -1.64 -4.44 3.80
CA MET A 67 -2.54 -3.27 3.88
C MET A 67 -3.94 -3.66 4.35
N ALA A 68 -4.50 -4.76 3.83
CA ALA A 68 -5.80 -5.28 4.26
C ALA A 68 -5.77 -5.72 5.74
N MET A 69 -4.68 -6.32 6.20
CA MET A 69 -4.50 -6.68 7.61
C MET A 69 -4.43 -5.46 8.54
N ILE A 70 -3.79 -4.37 8.11
CA ILE A 70 -3.82 -3.10 8.85
C ILE A 70 -5.24 -2.52 8.92
N CYS A 71 -5.99 -2.58 7.81
CA CYS A 71 -7.40 -2.17 7.81
C CYS A 71 -8.22 -3.00 8.81
N ASN A 72 -8.03 -4.32 8.81
CA ASN A 72 -8.68 -5.22 9.76
C ASN A 72 -8.30 -4.91 11.22
N PHE A 73 -7.02 -4.61 11.49
CA PHE A 73 -6.53 -4.26 12.82
C PHE A 73 -7.22 -3.00 13.38
N PHE A 74 -7.33 -1.95 12.57
CA PHE A 74 -7.96 -0.69 12.98
C PHE A 74 -9.48 -0.65 12.79
N GLY A 75 -10.09 -1.69 12.21
CA GLY A 75 -11.51 -1.70 11.86
C GLY A 75 -11.87 -0.74 10.73
N TRP A 76 -10.93 -0.45 9.83
CA TRP A 76 -11.14 0.39 8.65
C TRP A 76 -11.68 -0.41 7.47
N ASP A 77 -12.46 0.27 6.63
CA ASP A 77 -12.93 -0.26 5.36
C ASP A 77 -11.91 0.05 4.25
N LEU A 78 -11.33 -0.99 3.66
CA LEU A 78 -10.34 -0.86 2.59
C LEU A 78 -10.89 -0.12 1.36
N ASP A 79 -12.16 -0.35 1.00
CA ASP A 79 -12.80 0.32 -0.14
C ASP A 79 -12.90 1.82 0.13
N LYS A 80 -13.27 2.19 1.36
CA LYS A 80 -13.34 3.60 1.78
C LYS A 80 -11.97 4.28 1.74
N ILE A 81 -10.90 3.62 2.22
CA ILE A 81 -9.54 4.16 2.16
C ILE A 81 -9.12 4.46 0.70
N LEU A 82 -9.41 3.53 -0.22
CA LEU A 82 -9.09 3.71 -1.62
C LEU A 82 -9.95 4.79 -2.28
N GLN A 83 -11.23 4.89 -1.92
CA GLN A 83 -12.12 5.94 -2.39
C GLN A 83 -11.66 7.33 -1.94
N GLU A 84 -11.27 7.50 -0.67
CA GLU A 84 -10.69 8.75 -0.16
C GLU A 84 -9.39 9.12 -0.88
N ASN A 85 -8.55 8.12 -1.19
CA ASN A 85 -7.35 8.34 -1.99
C ASN A 85 -7.69 8.78 -3.42
N LEU A 86 -8.67 8.14 -4.06
CA LEU A 86 -9.14 8.45 -5.40
C LEU A 86 -9.66 9.88 -5.49
N ASP A 87 -10.50 10.31 -4.54
CA ASP A 87 -11.07 11.66 -4.53
C ASP A 87 -9.98 12.72 -4.34
N LYS A 88 -9.01 12.45 -3.47
CA LYS A 88 -7.81 13.29 -3.30
C LYS A 88 -6.99 13.38 -4.60
N LEU A 89 -6.79 12.27 -5.30
CA LEU A 89 -6.04 12.23 -6.56
C LEU A 89 -6.79 12.95 -7.69
N LYS A 90 -8.11 12.77 -7.82
CA LYS A 90 -8.94 13.49 -8.80
C LYS A 90 -8.93 15.00 -8.57
N LYS A 91 -8.97 15.43 -7.30
CA LYS A 91 -8.83 16.85 -6.95
C LYS A 91 -7.47 17.40 -7.35
N ARG A 92 -6.41 16.60 -7.21
CA ARG A 92 -5.04 16.99 -7.52
C ARG A 92 -4.74 16.99 -9.01
N TYR A 93 -5.29 16.03 -9.74
CA TYR A 93 -4.99 15.75 -11.14
C TYR A 93 -6.32 15.64 -11.93
N PRO A 94 -7.11 16.72 -12.04
CA PRO A 94 -8.45 16.67 -12.64
C PRO A 94 -8.44 16.27 -14.12
N GLN A 95 -7.32 16.50 -14.82
CA GLN A 95 -7.13 16.14 -16.23
C GLN A 95 -5.95 15.15 -16.40
N GLY A 96 -5.60 14.42 -15.34
CA GLY A 96 -4.40 13.59 -15.30
C GLY A 96 -3.16 14.36 -14.86
N PHE A 97 -2.00 13.72 -14.96
CA PHE A 97 -0.74 14.28 -14.50
C PHE A 97 -0.29 15.45 -15.37
N THR A 98 0.09 16.55 -14.73
CA THR A 98 0.89 17.62 -15.33
C THR A 98 2.01 18.01 -14.38
N GLU A 99 3.17 18.46 -14.89
CA GLU A 99 4.26 18.94 -14.04
C GLU A 99 3.82 20.09 -13.13
N LYS A 100 2.93 20.95 -13.64
CA LYS A 100 2.34 22.06 -12.89
C LYS A 100 1.51 21.57 -11.71
N ASP A 101 0.63 20.59 -11.90
CA ASP A 101 -0.24 20.03 -10.84
C ASP A 101 0.55 19.13 -9.87
N ALA A 102 1.65 18.54 -10.35
CA ALA A 102 2.58 17.80 -9.53
C ALA A 102 3.44 18.73 -8.65
N SER A 103 3.78 19.91 -9.18
CA SER A 103 4.53 20.93 -8.45
C SER A 103 3.77 21.35 -7.20
N ARG A 104 4.47 21.36 -6.06
CA ARG A 104 3.88 21.65 -4.75
C ARG A 104 4.05 23.10 -4.32
N ASN A 105 4.50 24.02 -5.19
CA ASN A 105 4.75 25.43 -4.90
C ASN A 105 5.31 25.70 -3.47
N ASN A 106 6.26 24.89 -2.99
CA ASN A 106 6.79 24.91 -1.61
C ASN A 106 5.79 24.73 -0.45
N THR A 107 4.51 24.43 -0.69
CA THR A 107 3.50 24.19 0.36
C THR A 107 3.47 22.71 0.79
N ARG A 108 4.62 22.12 1.12
CA ARG A 108 4.65 20.74 1.65
C ARG A 108 3.96 20.74 3.01
N VAL A 109 2.68 20.40 3.05
CA VAL A 109 1.97 20.10 4.30
C VAL A 109 2.59 18.84 4.86
N ASP A 110 3.24 18.95 6.01
CA ASP A 110 3.68 17.80 6.79
C ASP A 110 2.44 17.10 7.36
N TRP A 111 2.41 15.77 7.27
CA TRP A 111 1.30 14.98 7.82
C TRP A 111 1.20 15.10 9.35
N ASN A 112 2.25 15.60 10.01
CA ASN A 112 2.31 15.85 11.45
C ASN A 112 1.76 17.22 11.89
N GLU A 113 1.32 18.09 10.98
CA GLU A 113 0.75 19.40 11.31
C GLU A 113 -0.78 19.37 11.27
N ARG A 114 -1.39 18.87 12.36
CA ARG A 114 -2.77 19.18 12.75
C ARG A 114 -2.81 19.65 14.19
#